data_AF-A0A973F8E9-F1
#
_entry.id   AF-A0A973F8E9-F1
#
_cell.length_a   1.000
_cell.length_b   1.000
_cell.length_c   1.000
_cell.angle_alpha   90.00
_cell.angle_beta   90.00
_cell.angle_gamma   90.00
#
_symmetry.space_group_name_H-M   'P 1'
#
loop_
_entity.id
_entity.type
_entity.pdbx_description
1 polymer ?
#
loop_
_entity_poly.entity_id
_entity_poly.type
_entity_poly.pdbx_seq_one_letter_code
_entity_poly.pdbx_strand_id
1 'polypeptide(L)'
;MSYPAFDEITKSEPEKSLLLPLKKSGGRNAAGRKTSRHRGGGHKRFYRIIDFKRNKDGVQATVAGIEYDPNRSSRIALLHYNDGEKRYILAP
;
A
#
# COMPACT_ATOMS: atom_id res chain seq x y z
N MET A 1 -13.98 -18.74 12.51
CA MET A 1 -13.23 -17.82 11.63
C MET A 1 -13.15 -16.50 12.36
N SER A 2 -11.95 -16.00 12.69
CA SER A 2 -11.77 -14.71 13.36
C SER A 2 -11.20 -13.70 12.36
N TYR A 3 -11.63 -12.45 12.47
CA TYR A 3 -11.16 -11.33 11.64
C TYR A 3 -10.51 -10.27 12.53
N PRO A 4 -9.48 -9.57 12.02
CA PRO A 4 -8.94 -8.43 12.73
C PRO A 4 -9.99 -7.32 12.85
N ALA A 5 -10.03 -6.66 14.00
CA ALA A 5 -10.79 -5.44 14.18
C ALA A 5 -10.17 -4.31 13.35
N PHE A 6 -11.00 -3.49 12.72
CA PHE A 6 -10.55 -2.43 11.81
C PHE A 6 -10.56 -1.03 12.45
N ASP A 7 -10.64 -0.95 13.77
CA ASP A 7 -10.83 0.31 14.54
C ASP A 7 -9.75 1.36 14.29
N GLU A 8 -8.52 0.95 13.95
CA GLU A 8 -7.42 1.88 13.66
C GLU A 8 -7.47 2.45 12.22
N ILE A 9 -8.33 1.95 11.33
CA ILE A 9 -8.50 2.54 9.99
C ILE A 9 -9.39 3.76 10.15
N THR A 10 -8.79 4.93 9.93
CA THR A 10 -9.51 6.20 9.99
C THR A 10 -10.02 6.62 8.60
N LYS A 11 -9.54 5.98 7.52
CA LYS A 11 -9.91 6.30 6.15
C LYS A 11 -10.06 5.05 5.28
N SER A 12 -11.21 4.92 4.63
CA SER A 12 -11.56 3.76 3.80
C SER A 12 -11.14 3.92 2.34
N GLU A 13 -11.08 5.15 1.83
CA GLU A 13 -10.74 5.44 0.45
C GLU A 13 -9.26 5.84 0.28
N PRO A 14 -8.53 5.21 -0.65
CA PRO A 14 -7.13 5.54 -0.90
C PRO A 14 -6.96 6.84 -1.70
N GLU A 15 -5.79 7.47 -1.55
CA GLU A 15 -5.38 8.63 -2.33
C GLU A 15 -5.10 8.25 -3.80
N LYS A 16 -5.92 8.75 -4.72
CA LYS A 16 -5.91 8.35 -6.15
C LYS A 16 -4.56 8.57 -6.84
N SER A 17 -3.84 9.64 -6.50
CA SER A 17 -2.52 9.96 -7.10
C SER A 17 -1.41 8.97 -6.72
N LEU A 18 -1.61 8.20 -5.63
CA LEU A 18 -0.63 7.25 -5.11
C LEU A 18 -0.99 5.78 -5.42
N LEU A 19 -1.92 5.56 -6.36
CA LEU A 19 -2.34 4.23 -6.81
C LEU A 19 -1.74 3.87 -8.16
N LEU A 20 -1.22 2.65 -8.25
CA LEU A 20 -0.78 2.04 -9.51
C LEU A 20 -1.51 0.72 -9.76
N PRO A 21 -1.81 0.37 -11.02
CA PRO A 21 -2.33 -0.94 -11.36
C PRO A 21 -1.29 -2.02 -11.05
N LEU A 22 -1.69 -3.05 -10.29
CA LEU A 22 -0.80 -4.18 -9.99
C LEU A 22 -1.09 -5.37 -10.92
N LYS A 23 -0.15 -5.67 -11.82
CA LYS A 23 -0.24 -6.85 -12.69
C LYS A 23 0.13 -8.10 -11.89
N LYS A 24 -0.79 -9.08 -11.88
CA LYS A 24 -0.54 -10.38 -11.24
C LYS A 24 0.25 -11.29 -12.19
N SER A 25 1.32 -11.90 -11.69
CA SER A 25 2.09 -12.90 -12.44
C SER A 25 1.44 -14.28 -12.47
N GLY A 26 0.57 -14.59 -11.49
CA GLY A 26 0.01 -15.93 -11.32
C GLY A 26 1.08 -17.01 -11.07
N GLY A 27 2.25 -16.61 -10.53
CA GLY A 27 3.39 -17.51 -10.31
C GLY A 27 4.19 -17.86 -11.57
N ARG A 28 3.97 -17.15 -12.69
CA ARG A 28 4.69 -17.33 -13.95
C ARG A 28 5.81 -16.31 -14.13
N ASN A 29 6.87 -16.72 -14.84
CA ASN A 29 7.97 -15.85 -15.23
C ASN A 29 7.77 -15.24 -16.64
N ALA A 30 8.77 -14.51 -17.13
CA ALA A 30 8.75 -13.86 -18.45
C ALA A 30 8.59 -14.84 -19.63
N ALA A 31 9.02 -16.10 -19.50
CA ALA A 31 8.84 -17.14 -20.51
C ALA A 31 7.49 -17.88 -20.38
N GLY A 32 6.58 -17.42 -19.51
CA GLY A 32 5.28 -18.03 -19.26
C GLY A 32 5.31 -19.32 -18.43
N ARG A 33 6.49 -19.77 -17.98
CA ARG A 33 6.65 -20.98 -17.18
C ARG A 33 6.27 -20.72 -15.72
N LYS A 34 5.59 -21.68 -15.10
CA LYS A 34 5.28 -21.64 -13.66
C LYS A 34 6.57 -21.86 -12.86
N THR A 35 7.10 -20.79 -12.28
CA THR A 35 8.29 -20.83 -11.41
C THR A 35 7.93 -20.83 -9.94
N SER A 36 6.77 -20.29 -9.57
CA SER A 36 6.23 -20.33 -8.20
C SER A 36 4.92 -21.12 -8.17
N ARG A 37 4.87 -22.16 -7.33
CA ARG A 37 3.68 -23.00 -7.14
C ARG A 37 2.70 -22.35 -6.14
N HIS A 38 1.44 -22.79 -6.16
CA HIS A 38 0.37 -22.31 -5.26
C HIS A 38 0.09 -20.80 -5.32
N ARG A 39 0.41 -20.15 -6.46
CA ARG A 39 0.13 -18.75 -6.74
C ARG A 39 -0.79 -18.65 -7.96
N GLY A 40 -1.81 -17.80 -7.89
CA GLY A 40 -2.81 -17.61 -8.95
C GLY A 40 -4.18 -17.24 -8.39
N GLY A 41 -5.00 -16.51 -9.15
CA GLY A 41 -6.33 -16.06 -8.72
C GLY A 41 -6.32 -14.91 -7.70
N GLY A 42 -7.33 -14.88 -6.83
CA GLY A 42 -7.56 -13.86 -5.80
C GLY A 42 -8.11 -12.53 -6.31
N HIS A 43 -8.56 -11.68 -5.40
CA HIS A 43 -9.15 -10.36 -5.71
C HIS A 43 -8.13 -9.40 -6.37
N LYS A 44 -8.58 -8.56 -7.31
CA LYS A 44 -7.74 -7.53 -7.95
C LYS A 44 -7.31 -6.48 -6.93
N ARG A 45 -6.08 -5.98 -7.03
CA ARG A 45 -5.51 -5.02 -6.08
C ARG A 45 -4.85 -3.88 -6.84
N PHE A 46 -4.87 -2.70 -6.23
CA PHE A 46 -4.03 -1.58 -6.64
C PHE A 46 -2.82 -1.50 -5.71
N TYR A 47 -1.66 -1.25 -6.28
CA TYR A 47 -0.44 -0.99 -5.52
C TYR A 47 -0.49 0.42 -4.94
N ARG A 48 -0.19 0.56 -3.64
CA ARG A 48 0.03 1.88 -3.03
C ARG A 48 1.52 2.18 -3.04
N ILE A 49 1.88 3.30 -3.64
CA ILE A 49 3.26 3.81 -3.66
C ILE A 49 3.62 4.25 -2.23
N ILE A 50 4.53 3.51 -1.60
CA ILE A 50 5.09 3.85 -0.28
C ILE A 50 6.43 4.55 -0.46
N ASP A 51 6.64 5.58 0.35
CA ASP A 51 7.95 6.17 0.60
C ASP A 51 8.74 5.36 1.63
N PHE A 52 9.45 4.34 1.14
CA PHE A 52 10.35 3.54 1.97
C PHE A 52 11.67 4.25 2.27
N LYS A 53 12.05 5.24 1.44
CA LYS A 53 13.35 5.92 1.56
C LYS A 53 13.32 7.08 2.53
N ARG A 54 12.16 7.70 2.74
CA ARG A 54 11.95 8.84 3.66
C ARG A 54 12.95 9.96 3.41
N ASN A 55 13.18 10.30 2.15
CA ASN A 55 14.21 11.26 1.74
C ASN A 55 13.81 12.74 1.88
N LYS A 56 12.69 13.03 2.53
CA LYS A 56 12.22 14.40 2.80
C LYS A 56 12.63 14.83 4.20
N ASP A 57 13.91 15.09 4.36
CA ASP A 57 14.47 15.59 5.61
C ASP A 57 14.11 17.07 5.81
N GLY A 58 13.84 17.46 7.06
CA GLY A 58 13.56 18.85 7.42
C GLY A 58 12.17 19.37 7.06
N VAL A 59 11.37 18.63 6.29
CA VAL A 59 9.98 19.00 5.97
C VAL A 59 9.03 18.28 6.92
N GLN A 60 8.32 19.06 7.73
CA GLN A 60 7.29 18.52 8.62
C GLN A 60 6.12 17.96 7.81
N ALA A 61 5.53 16.88 8.33
CA ALA A 61 4.34 16.26 7.78
C ALA A 61 3.35 15.91 8.87
N THR A 62 2.07 16.02 8.56
CA THR A 62 0.97 15.61 9.45
C THR A 62 0.39 14.29 8.97
N VAL A 63 0.07 13.39 9.89
CA VAL A 63 -0.65 12.15 9.58
C VAL A 63 -2.11 12.50 9.30
N ALA A 64 -2.54 12.37 8.05
CA ALA A 64 -3.91 12.65 7.63
C ALA A 64 -4.86 11.48 7.88
N GLY A 65 -4.35 10.25 7.90
CA GLY A 65 -5.15 9.07 8.21
C GLY A 65 -4.38 7.76 8.12
N ILE A 66 -4.98 6.71 8.68
CA ILE A 66 -4.47 5.34 8.64
C ILE A 66 -5.41 4.52 7.76
N GLU A 67 -4.81 3.78 6.83
CA GLU A 67 -5.52 3.03 5.80
C GLU A 67 -5.08 1.57 5.76
N TYR A 68 -5.97 0.73 5.24
CA TYR A 68 -5.69 -0.66 4.94
C TYR A 68 -4.93 -0.80 3.61
N ASP A 69 -3.90 -1.67 3.57
CA ASP A 69 -3.28 -2.09 2.31
C ASP A 69 -3.33 -3.60 2.07
N PRO A 70 -4.11 -4.11 1.10
CA PRO A 70 -4.09 -5.51 0.68
C PRO A 70 -2.79 -6.00 0.04
N ASN A 71 -1.75 -5.18 -0.18
CA ASN A 71 -0.46 -5.65 -0.68
C ASN A 71 0.57 -5.98 0.42
N ARG A 72 0.23 -5.73 1.69
CA ARG A 72 1.09 -6.03 2.85
C ARG A 72 0.24 -6.36 4.08
N SER A 73 0.88 -6.78 5.16
CA SER A 73 0.20 -7.07 6.43
C SER A 73 0.01 -5.83 7.30
N SER A 74 0.98 -4.91 7.28
CA SER A 74 0.95 -3.67 8.06
C SER A 74 -0.04 -2.64 7.51
N ARG A 75 -0.59 -1.79 8.38
CA ARG A 75 -1.34 -0.61 7.95
C ARG A 75 -0.41 0.44 7.35
N ILE A 76 -0.98 1.39 6.61
CA ILE A 76 -0.24 2.53 6.05
C ILE A 76 -0.81 3.83 6.56
N ALA A 77 0.05 4.82 6.77
CA ALA A 77 -0.35 6.16 7.12
C ALA A 77 -0.17 7.09 5.91
N LEU A 78 -1.19 7.89 5.62
CA LEU A 78 -1.13 8.97 4.63
C LEU A 78 -0.55 10.21 5.31
N LEU A 79 0.57 10.70 4.80
CA LEU A 79 1.19 11.95 5.23
C LEU A 79 0.82 13.08 4.30
N HIS A 80 0.49 14.22 4.86
CA HIS A 80 0.44 15.52 4.18
C HIS A 80 1.66 16.33 4.62
N TYR A 81 2.57 16.59 3.70
CA TYR A 81 3.72 17.47 3.95
C TYR A 81 3.28 18.93 3.85
N ASN A 82 4.01 19.82 4.55
CA ASN A 82 3.73 21.25 4.51
C ASN A 82 3.91 21.89 3.12
N ASP A 83 4.69 21.25 2.24
CA ASP A 83 4.85 21.66 0.83
C ASP A 83 3.70 21.18 -0.09
N GLY A 84 2.68 20.53 0.47
CA GLY A 84 1.50 20.03 -0.24
C GLY A 84 1.66 18.63 -0.84
N GLU A 85 2.85 18.03 -0.78
CA GLU A 85 3.04 16.66 -1.25
C GLU A 85 2.39 15.65 -0.30
N LYS A 86 1.84 14.58 -0.86
CA LYS A 86 1.28 13.46 -0.10
C LYS A 86 2.11 12.21 -0.31
N ARG A 87 2.36 11.45 0.76
CA ARG A 87 3.06 10.16 0.68
C ARG A 87 2.47 9.14 1.63
N TYR A 88 2.53 7.87 1.24
CA TYR A 88 2.26 6.77 2.16
C TYR A 88 3.53 6.30 2.84
N ILE A 89 3.38 5.91 4.10
CA ILE A 89 4.42 5.31 4.93
C ILE A 89 3.83 4.07 5.60
N LEU A 90 4.70 3.19 6.12
CA LEU A 90 4.22 2.16 7.03
C LEU A 90 3.77 2.82 8.34
N ALA A 91 2.60 2.43 8.83
CA ALA A 91 2.17 2.81 10.18
C ALA A 91 3.07 2.05 11.20
N PRO A 92 3.69 2.77 12.15
CA PRO A 92 4.53 2.15 13.18
C PRO A 92 3.71 1.38 14.22
#